data_AF-A0A937Z856-F1
#
_entry.id   AF-A0A937Z856-F1
#
_cell.length_a   1.000
_cell.length_b   1.000
_cell.length_c   1.000
_cell.angle_alpha   90.00
_cell.angle_beta   90.00
_cell.angle_gamma   90.00
#
_symmetry.space_group_name_H-M   'P 1'
#
loop_
_entity.id
_entity.type
_entity.pdbx_description
1 polymer ?
#
loop_
_entity_poly.entity_id
_entity_poly.type
_entity_poly.pdbx_seq_one_letter_code
_entity_poly.pdbx_strand_id
1 'polypeptide(L)'
;MSMVSNALKAASLALAAVFLAAGPMPVPAQAQQFVPKDENPEDFPAGSGRDDTFYACTACHGFKLVAQQGMNRRQWEESIRLMVDKHGMPELPAKEMRVVLDYLEATYPPRAQEPGRGWQNPFLTR
;
A
#
# COMPACT_ATOMS: atom_id res chain seq x y z
N MET A 1 -30.50 26.86 -63.30
CA MET A 1 -31.16 26.53 -62.01
C MET A 1 -30.85 27.67 -61.05
N SER A 2 -31.79 28.60 -60.78
CA SER A 2 -32.75 28.60 -59.65
C SER A 2 -32.09 28.29 -58.29
N MET A 3 -32.29 29.02 -57.19
CA MET A 3 -33.13 30.18 -56.87
C MET A 3 -32.66 30.74 -55.51
N VAL A 4 -33.04 32.00 -55.31
CA VAL A 4 -32.87 32.91 -54.17
C VAL A 4 -33.54 32.43 -52.86
N SER A 5 -33.10 33.00 -51.73
CA SER A 5 -33.90 33.56 -50.61
C SER A 5 -33.86 32.89 -49.23
N ASN A 6 -33.32 33.66 -48.28
CA ASN A 6 -33.66 33.66 -46.85
C ASN A 6 -35.12 34.16 -46.64
N ALA A 7 -35.90 33.52 -45.76
CA ALA A 7 -36.86 34.21 -44.88
C ALA A 7 -37.47 33.27 -43.81
N LEU A 8 -37.01 33.49 -42.58
CA LEU A 8 -37.73 33.60 -41.29
C LEU A 8 -39.23 33.20 -41.13
N LYS A 9 -39.47 32.62 -39.93
CA LYS A 9 -40.68 32.57 -39.06
C LYS A 9 -41.38 31.20 -39.02
N ALA A 10 -41.15 30.37 -37.99
CA ALA A 10 -41.64 30.43 -36.60
C ALA A 10 -43.06 29.87 -36.45
N ALA A 11 -43.20 28.72 -35.77
CA ALA A 11 -44.07 28.53 -34.61
C ALA A 11 -44.20 27.04 -34.25
N SER A 12 -43.76 26.72 -33.03
CA SER A 12 -44.42 25.83 -32.07
C SER A 12 -44.59 24.33 -32.39
N LEU A 13 -43.95 23.48 -31.59
CA LEU A 13 -44.66 22.52 -30.75
C LEU A 13 -43.76 22.17 -29.55
N ALA A 14 -44.29 22.32 -28.35
CA ALA A 14 -43.63 21.96 -27.12
C ALA A 14 -43.31 20.45 -27.10
N LEU A 15 -42.05 20.09 -26.91
CA LEU A 15 -41.69 18.83 -26.29
C LEU A 15 -41.01 19.13 -24.95
N ALA A 16 -41.76 18.88 -23.88
CA ALA A 16 -41.20 18.72 -22.55
C ALA A 16 -40.26 17.51 -22.57
N ALA A 17 -38.95 17.76 -22.64
CA ALA A 17 -37.94 16.74 -22.42
C ALA A 17 -37.51 16.79 -20.95
N VAL A 18 -38.17 15.91 -20.19
CA VAL A 18 -37.79 15.34 -18.89
C VAL A 18 -36.34 15.68 -18.47
N PHE A 19 -36.19 16.46 -17.41
CA PHE A 19 -34.95 16.52 -16.64
C PHE A 19 -34.72 15.14 -16.00
N LEU A 20 -33.96 14.28 -16.70
CA LEU A 20 -33.41 13.06 -16.12
C LEU A 20 -32.49 13.45 -14.96
N ALA A 21 -32.75 12.85 -13.80
CA ALA A 21 -32.10 13.12 -12.53
C ALA A 21 -30.57 13.12 -12.64
N ALA A 22 -29.95 14.25 -12.26
CA ALA A 22 -28.54 14.30 -11.93
C ALA A 22 -28.32 13.61 -10.57
N GLY A 23 -28.35 12.27 -10.56
CA GLY A 23 -27.85 11.49 -9.45
C GLY A 23 -26.32 11.60 -9.39
N PRO A 24 -25.70 11.58 -8.19
CA PRO A 24 -24.25 11.59 -8.07
C PRO A 24 -23.68 10.37 -8.80
N MET A 25 -22.85 10.61 -9.81
CA MET A 25 -22.06 9.55 -10.44
C MET A 25 -21.22 8.87 -9.35
N PRO A 26 -21.21 7.53 -9.24
CA PRO A 26 -20.28 6.86 -8.36
C PRO A 26 -18.87 7.12 -8.90
N VAL A 27 -18.09 7.92 -8.17
CA VAL A 27 -16.66 8.07 -8.44
C VAL A 27 -16.05 6.70 -8.19
N PRO A 28 -15.44 6.04 -9.18
CA PRO A 28 -14.73 4.79 -8.91
C PRO A 28 -13.66 5.10 -7.87
N ALA A 29 -13.68 4.37 -6.77
CA ALA A 29 -12.59 4.40 -5.80
C ALA A 29 -11.34 3.91 -6.54
N GLN A 30 -10.55 4.85 -7.04
CA GLN A 30 -9.22 4.56 -7.52
C GLN A 30 -8.49 3.99 -6.31
N ALA A 31 -8.21 2.69 -6.33
CA ALA A 31 -7.27 2.10 -5.40
C ALA A 31 -6.03 2.99 -5.49
N GLN A 32 -5.70 3.69 -4.40
CA GLN A 32 -4.54 4.56 -4.35
C GLN A 32 -3.37 3.67 -4.73
N GLN A 33 -2.87 3.83 -5.95
CA GLN A 33 -1.70 3.12 -6.41
C GLN A 33 -0.62 3.48 -5.40
N PHE A 34 0.03 2.48 -4.83
CA PHE A 34 1.20 2.71 -3.99
C PHE A 34 2.24 3.39 -4.87
N VAL A 35 2.29 4.72 -4.79
CA VAL A 35 3.43 5.49 -5.26
C VAL A 35 4.48 5.25 -4.19
N PRO A 36 5.60 4.57 -4.49
CA PRO A 36 6.72 4.57 -3.59
C PRO A 36 7.02 6.03 -3.30
N LYS A 37 6.76 6.47 -2.07
CA LYS A 37 7.38 7.70 -1.60
C LYS A 37 8.87 7.41 -1.63
N ASP A 38 9.67 8.38 -2.05
CA ASP A 38 11.13 8.28 -2.00
C ASP A 38 11.57 8.19 -0.53
N GLU A 39 11.40 7.01 0.06
CA GLU A 39 11.89 6.66 1.39
C GLU A 39 13.38 6.38 1.24
N ASN A 40 14.16 6.85 2.21
CA ASN A 40 15.59 6.59 2.28
C ASN A 40 15.91 5.90 3.62
N PRO A 41 17.00 5.13 3.72
CA PRO A 41 17.41 4.53 4.99
C PRO A 41 17.46 5.53 6.15
N GLU A 42 17.87 6.78 5.89
CA GLU A 42 18.03 7.84 6.88
C GLU A 42 16.70 8.34 7.49
N ASP A 43 15.57 8.00 6.87
CA ASP A 43 14.24 8.31 7.42
C ASP A 43 13.89 7.42 8.63
N PHE A 44 14.67 6.37 8.88
CA PHE A 44 14.44 5.38 9.94
C PHE A 44 15.54 5.42 11.01
N PRO A 45 15.26 4.92 12.24
CA PRO A 45 16.20 5.02 13.35
C PRO A 45 17.60 4.52 13.00
N ALA A 46 18.63 5.27 13.38
CA ALA A 46 20.01 4.87 13.11
C ALA A 46 20.35 3.57 13.85
N GLY A 47 21.06 2.66 13.18
CA GLY A 47 21.50 1.40 13.75
C GLY A 47 22.30 0.55 12.77
N SER A 48 23.13 -0.36 13.30
CA SER A 48 23.78 -1.38 12.48
C SER A 48 22.71 -2.21 11.77
N GLY A 49 22.85 -2.40 10.46
CA GLY A 49 21.90 -3.17 9.65
C GLY A 49 20.70 -2.37 9.14
N ARG A 50 20.60 -1.05 9.41
CA ARG A 50 19.51 -0.21 8.89
C ARG A 50 19.40 -0.30 7.37
N ASP A 51 20.50 -0.04 6.67
CA ASP A 51 20.50 0.02 5.21
C ASP A 51 20.26 -1.36 4.60
N ASP A 52 20.88 -2.41 5.14
CA ASP A 52 20.65 -3.81 4.74
C ASP A 52 19.16 -4.18 4.89
N THR A 53 18.56 -3.84 6.03
CA THR A 53 17.12 -4.09 6.29
C THR A 53 16.26 -3.27 5.36
N PHE A 54 16.58 -1.99 5.17
CA PHE A 54 15.84 -1.09 4.29
C PHE A 54 15.75 -1.67 2.89
N TYR A 55 16.89 -1.94 2.24
CA TYR A 55 16.91 -2.43 0.88
C TYR A 55 16.34 -3.85 0.72
N ALA A 56 16.47 -4.71 1.73
CA ALA A 56 15.84 -6.03 1.72
C ALA A 56 14.31 -5.94 1.74
N CYS A 57 13.74 -4.97 2.45
CA CYS A 57 12.29 -4.85 2.64
C CYS A 57 11.60 -3.92 1.62
N THR A 58 12.33 -3.00 0.97
CA THR A 58 11.74 -2.03 0.04
C THR A 58 11.65 -2.50 -1.41
N ALA A 59 12.06 -3.73 -1.70
CA ALA A 59 11.93 -4.30 -3.04
C ALA A 59 10.47 -4.44 -3.51
N CYS A 60 9.52 -4.60 -2.57
CA CYS A 60 8.11 -4.87 -2.87
C CYS A 60 7.11 -3.86 -2.27
N HIS A 61 7.42 -3.23 -1.13
CA HIS A 61 6.54 -2.26 -0.47
C HIS A 61 7.38 -1.22 0.31
N GLY A 62 6.77 -0.11 0.75
CA GLY A 62 7.48 0.90 1.55
C GLY A 62 7.96 0.35 2.89
N PHE A 63 9.09 0.85 3.38
CA PHE A 63 9.67 0.45 4.67
C PHE A 63 8.83 0.94 5.85
N LYS A 64 8.06 2.03 5.68
CA LYS A 64 7.07 2.46 6.68
C LYS A 64 6.09 1.35 7.05
N LEU A 65 5.75 0.43 6.15
CA LEU A 65 4.89 -0.71 6.49
C LEU A 65 5.57 -1.58 7.53
N VAL A 66 6.84 -1.95 7.32
CA VAL A 66 7.68 -2.72 8.25
C VAL A 66 7.85 -2.00 9.58
N ALA A 67 8.20 -0.71 9.54
CA ALA A 67 8.41 0.12 10.73
C ALA A 67 7.14 0.30 11.58
N GLN A 68 5.95 0.06 11.01
CA GLN A 68 4.69 0.05 11.77
C GLN A 68 4.49 -1.25 12.54
N GLN A 69 5.32 -2.27 12.41
CA GLN A 69 5.24 -3.46 13.26
C GLN A 69 6.12 -3.32 14.51
N GLY A 70 5.94 -4.24 15.45
CA GLY A 70 6.72 -4.32 16.68
C GLY A 70 6.69 -5.77 17.15
N MET A 71 7.83 -6.45 17.05
CA MET A 71 7.93 -7.90 17.17
C MET A 71 9.25 -8.29 17.84
N ASN A 72 9.28 -9.45 18.49
CA ASN A 72 10.54 -10.04 18.96
C ASN A 72 11.22 -10.80 17.81
N ARG A 73 12.48 -11.20 18.01
CA ARG A 73 13.27 -11.91 16.99
C ARG A 73 12.52 -13.02 16.26
N ARG A 74 11.91 -13.94 17.02
CA ARG A 74 11.20 -15.10 16.48
C ARG A 74 10.05 -14.67 15.59
N GLN A 75 9.29 -13.65 16.02
CA GLN A 75 8.14 -13.14 15.27
C GLN A 75 8.57 -12.43 13.98
N TRP A 76 9.68 -11.69 14.02
CA TRP A 76 10.29 -11.10 12.82
C TRP A 76 10.77 -12.17 11.84
N GLU A 77 11.47 -13.20 12.35
CA GLU A 77 11.96 -14.31 11.53
C GLU A 77 10.80 -15.08 10.88
N GLU A 78 9.73 -15.36 11.63
CA GLU A 78 8.50 -15.95 11.07
C GLU A 78 7.89 -15.06 9.98
N SER A 79 7.89 -13.74 10.17
CA SER A 79 7.33 -12.80 9.18
C SER A 79 8.17 -12.73 7.91
N ILE A 80 9.51 -12.70 8.02
CA ILE A 80 10.41 -12.72 6.85
C ILE A 80 10.26 -14.04 6.08
N ARG A 81 10.18 -15.18 6.79
CA ARG A 81 9.91 -16.47 6.15
C ARG A 81 8.61 -16.46 5.36
N LEU A 82 7.56 -15.81 5.86
CA LEU A 82 6.33 -15.65 5.08
C LEU A 82 6.51 -14.79 3.83
N MET A 83 7.32 -13.74 3.89
CA MET A 83 7.63 -12.94 2.69
C MET A 83 8.36 -13.79 1.65
N VAL A 84 9.27 -14.66 2.07
CA VAL A 84 9.95 -15.62 1.18
C VAL A 84 8.98 -16.65 0.61
N ASP A 85 8.30 -17.38 1.49
CA ASP A 85 7.50 -18.56 1.12
C ASP A 85 6.20 -18.21 0.39
N LYS A 86 5.57 -17.08 0.72
CA LYS A 86 4.25 -16.69 0.20
C LYS A 86 4.28 -15.53 -0.78
N HIS A 87 5.26 -14.64 -0.66
CA HIS A 87 5.30 -13.40 -1.42
C HIS A 87 6.50 -13.30 -2.37
N GLY A 88 7.34 -14.35 -2.43
CA GLY A 88 8.42 -14.45 -3.40
C GLY A 88 9.60 -13.53 -3.12
N MET A 89 9.77 -13.08 -1.88
CA MET A 89 11.00 -12.40 -1.46
C MET A 89 12.19 -13.36 -1.62
N PRO A 90 13.30 -12.93 -2.23
CA PRO A 90 14.51 -13.74 -2.28
C PRO A 90 14.98 -14.13 -0.88
N GLU A 91 15.46 -15.37 -0.71
CA GLU A 91 15.99 -15.81 0.57
C GLU A 91 17.26 -15.04 0.93
N LEU A 92 17.31 -14.52 2.16
CA LEU A 92 18.49 -13.83 2.67
C LEU A 92 19.54 -14.84 3.13
N PRO A 93 20.82 -14.70 2.73
CA PRO A 93 21.91 -15.48 3.29
C PRO A 93 21.94 -15.41 4.82
N ALA A 94 22.36 -16.48 5.48
CA ALA A 94 22.31 -16.57 6.94
C ALA A 94 23.00 -15.41 7.70
N LYS A 95 24.05 -14.81 7.12
CA LYS A 95 24.71 -13.63 7.69
C LYS A 95 23.82 -12.39 7.61
N GLU A 96 23.19 -12.16 6.45
CA GLU A 96 22.31 -11.02 6.20
C GLU A 96 21.02 -11.14 7.01
N MET A 97 20.40 -12.33 7.04
CA MET A 97 19.25 -12.61 7.91
C MET A 97 19.54 -12.22 9.37
N ARG A 98 20.74 -12.53 9.90
CA ARG A 98 21.11 -12.12 11.26
C ARG A 98 21.15 -10.60 11.41
N VAL A 99 21.81 -9.90 10.48
CA VAL A 99 21.91 -8.42 10.52
C VAL A 99 20.53 -7.76 10.48
N VAL A 100 19.66 -8.25 9.59
CA VAL A 100 18.27 -7.78 9.45
C VAL A 100 17.48 -8.02 10.73
N LEU A 101 17.57 -9.22 11.31
CA LEU A 101 16.88 -9.54 12.56
C LEU A 101 17.40 -8.73 13.75
N ASP A 102 18.72 -8.53 13.86
CA ASP A 102 19.35 -7.74 14.91
C ASP A 102 18.85 -6.28 14.87
N TYR A 103 18.77 -5.69 13.68
CA TYR A 103 18.26 -4.33 13.50
C TYR A 103 16.75 -4.24 13.83
N LEU A 104 15.94 -5.16 13.29
CA LEU A 104 14.49 -5.15 13.46
C LEU A 104 14.08 -5.32 14.93
N GLU A 105 14.70 -6.24 15.67
CA GLU A 105 14.32 -6.47 17.06
C GLU A 105 14.78 -5.34 18.00
N ALA A 106 15.95 -4.76 17.73
CA ALA A 106 16.48 -3.65 18.52
C ALA A 106 15.69 -2.36 18.28
N THR A 107 15.26 -2.13 17.05
CA THR A 107 14.62 -0.87 16.61
C THR A 107 13.10 -0.91 16.75
N TYR A 108 12.49 -2.07 16.48
CA TYR A 108 11.03 -2.26 16.46
C TYR A 108 10.60 -3.41 17.39
N PRO A 109 10.80 -3.26 18.72
CA PRO A 109 10.46 -4.28 19.70
C PRO A 109 8.94 -4.50 19.81
N PRO A 110 8.48 -5.60 20.46
CA PRO A 110 7.07 -5.82 20.72
C PRO A 110 6.40 -4.61 21.35
N ARG A 111 5.31 -4.15 20.76
CA ARG A 111 4.37 -3.25 21.44
C ARG A 111 3.58 -4.05 22.47
N ALA A 112 3.03 -3.37 23.48
CA ALA A 112 2.20 -4.00 24.51
C ALA A 112 1.16 -4.93 23.86
N GLN A 113 1.32 -6.23 24.11
CA GLN A 113 0.41 -7.26 23.62
C GLN A 113 -0.79 -7.31 24.58
N GLU A 114 -1.99 -7.46 24.03
CA GLU A 114 -3.19 -7.75 24.82
C GLU A 114 -2.94 -9.00 25.69
N PRO A 115 -3.08 -8.92 27.03
CA PRO A 115 -2.87 -10.07 27.89
C PRO A 115 -3.79 -11.24 27.52
N GLY A 116 -3.22 -12.44 27.40
CA GLY A 116 -3.99 -13.69 27.28
C GLY A 116 -4.13 -14.27 25.87
N ARG A 117 -3.74 -13.56 24.80
CA ARG A 117 -3.63 -14.15 23.46
C ARG A 117 -2.16 -14.41 23.14
N GLY A 118 -1.74 -15.69 23.15
CA GLY A 118 -0.39 -16.05 22.68
C GLY A 118 -0.13 -15.56 21.26
N TRP A 119 1.13 -15.41 20.86
CA TRP A 119 1.47 -14.96 19.50
C TRP A 119 0.86 -15.89 18.44
N GLN A 120 -0.07 -15.34 17.67
CA GLN A 120 -0.55 -15.90 16.43
C GLN A 120 -0.06 -14.97 15.35
N ASN A 121 0.69 -15.49 14.37
CA ASN A 121 1.20 -14.66 13.31
C ASN A 121 0.02 -14.09 12.49
N PRO A 122 -0.22 -12.77 12.52
CA PRO A 122 -1.41 -12.15 11.91
C PRO A 122 -1.35 -12.12 10.38
N PHE A 123 -0.21 -12.51 9.80
CA PHE A 123 0.01 -12.54 8.35
C PHE A 123 -0.30 -13.92 7.74
N LEU A 124 -0.63 -14.93 8.55
CA LEU A 124 -0.98 -16.27 8.07
C LEU A 124 -2.44 -16.41 7.57
N THR A 125 -3.33 -15.49 7.96
CA THR A 125 -4.78 -15.67 7.84
C THR A 125 -5.44 -14.87 6.71
N ARG A 126 -4.68 -14.49 5.68
CA ARG A 126 -5.19 -13.71 4.55
C ARG A 126 -4.80 -14.28 3.20
#